data_AF-A0A4Q0M8A8-F1
#
_entry.id   AF-A0A4Q0M8A8-F1
#
_cell.length_a   1.000
_cell.length_b   1.000
_cell.length_c   1.000
_cell.angle_alpha   90.00
_cell.angle_beta   90.00
_cell.angle_gamma   90.00
#
_symmetry.space_group_name_H-M   'P 1'
#
loop_
_entity.id
_entity.type
_entity.pdbx_description
1 polymer ?
#
loop_
_entity_poly.entity_id
_entity_poly.type
_entity_poly.pdbx_seq_one_letter_code
_entity_poly.pdbx_strand_id
1 'polypeptide(L)'
;MREIVRLVKNVYNLVEILGDIRAIMQEMNQCQKEMQSDFQALIKSDEKETYLTAKQVANLLSVDVKTVRNWKLSGALEPDTIRGRKLYAKSKVLKYGHTRFGR
;
A
#
# COMPACT_ATOMS: atom_id res chain seq x y z
N MET A 1 11.69 46.44 -40.31
CA MET A 1 11.82 46.88 -38.90
C MET A 1 10.57 46.58 -38.05
N ARG A 2 9.34 46.97 -38.46
CA ARG A 2 8.09 46.69 -37.69
C ARG A 2 7.80 45.19 -37.46
N GLU A 3 8.01 44.34 -38.46
CA GLU A 3 7.79 42.89 -38.30
C GLU A 3 8.77 42.24 -37.32
N ILE A 4 10.04 42.66 -37.34
CA ILE A 4 11.06 42.18 -36.40
C ILE A 4 10.64 42.48 -34.96
N VAL A 5 10.13 43.69 -34.69
CA VAL A 5 9.63 44.06 -33.35
C VAL A 5 8.42 43.21 -32.92
N ARG A 6 7.51 42.92 -33.86
CA ARG A 6 6.35 42.03 -33.59
C ARG A 6 6.80 40.60 -33.27
N LEU A 7 7.76 40.07 -34.03
CA LEU A 7 8.30 38.74 -33.80
C LEU A 7 9.01 38.64 -32.44
N VAL A 8 9.79 39.66 -32.07
CA VAL A 8 10.47 39.71 -30.76
C VAL A 8 9.46 39.71 -29.60
N LYS A 9 8.38 40.49 -29.71
CA LYS A 9 7.29 40.47 -28.70
C LYS A 9 6.62 39.11 -28.59
N ASN A 10 6.34 38.47 -29.72
CA ASN A 10 5.73 37.14 -29.72
C ASN A 10 6.65 36.09 -29.07
N VAL A 11 7.96 36.14 -29.35
CA VAL A 11 8.93 35.24 -28.72
C VAL A 11 8.98 35.47 -27.20
N TYR A 12 8.97 36.73 -26.75
CA TYR A 12 8.94 37.04 -25.33
C TYR A 12 7.71 36.46 -24.63
N ASN A 13 6.52 36.67 -25.21
CA ASN A 13 5.27 36.12 -24.67
C ASN A 13 5.28 34.59 -24.63
N LEU A 14 5.85 33.92 -25.64
CA LEU A 14 5.97 32.46 -25.65
C LEU A 14 6.91 31.96 -24.55
N VAL A 15 8.01 32.67 -24.29
CA VAL A 15 8.94 32.32 -23.21
C VAL A 15 8.27 32.46 -21.85
N GLU A 16 7.45 33.50 -21.65
CA GLU A 16 6.67 33.71 -20.42
C GLU A 16 5.68 32.57 -20.20
N ILE A 17 4.89 32.22 -21.21
CA ILE A 17 3.93 31.10 -21.15
C ILE A 17 4.64 29.77 -20.85
N LEU A 18 5.81 29.52 -21.43
CA LEU A 18 6.60 28.32 -21.14
C LEU A 18 7.11 28.29 -19.68
N GLY A 19 7.39 29.47 -19.10
CA GLY A 19 7.70 29.62 -17.69
C GLY A 19 6.53 29.20 -16.79
N ASP A 20 5.33 29.69 -17.10
CA ASP A 20 4.12 29.37 -16.35
C ASP A 20 3.76 27.88 -16.45
N ILE A 21 3.84 27.29 -17.65
CA ILE A 21 3.62 25.86 -17.86
C ILE A 21 4.59 25.03 -17.01
N ARG A 22 5.86 25.43 -16.95
CA ARG A 22 6.85 24.75 -16.13
C ARG A 22 6.50 24.80 -14.64
N ALA A 23 6.05 25.95 -14.14
CA ALA A 23 5.63 26.10 -12.75
C ALA A 23 4.44 25.18 -12.42
N ILE A 24 3.41 25.18 -13.28
CA ILE A 24 2.24 24.30 -13.14
C ILE A 24 2.66 22.82 -13.13
N MET A 25 3.57 22.41 -14.03
CA MET A 25 4.08 21.04 -14.05
C MET A 25 4.81 20.66 -12.75
N GLN A 26 5.49 21.61 -12.10
CA GLN A 26 6.15 21.36 -10.81
C GLN A 26 5.12 21.20 -9.69
N GLU A 27 4.10 22.06 -9.66
CA GLU A 27 3.00 21.97 -8.70
C GLU A 27 2.21 20.67 -8.84
N MET A 28 1.89 20.26 -10.07
CA MET A 28 1.21 18.99 -10.35
C MET A 28 2.03 17.79 -9.86
N ASN A 29 3.34 17.78 -10.11
CA ASN A 29 4.22 16.71 -9.64
C ASN A 29 4.27 16.66 -8.11
N GLN A 30 4.27 17.81 -7.45
CA GLN A 30 4.27 17.89 -5.99
C GLN A 30 2.94 17.36 -5.42
N CYS A 31 1.81 17.80 -5.98
CA CYS A 31 0.49 17.31 -5.61
C CYS A 31 0.37 15.78 -5.79
N GLN A 32 0.90 15.24 -6.90
CA GLN A 32 0.89 13.80 -7.13
C GLN A 32 1.68 13.02 -6.06
N LYS A 33 2.83 13.54 -5.63
CA LYS A 33 3.64 12.92 -4.56
C LYS A 33 2.93 12.96 -3.22
N GLU A 34 2.30 14.07 -2.88
CA GLU A 34 1.51 14.23 -1.65
C GLU A 34 0.34 13.25 -1.65
N MET A 35 -0.43 13.20 -2.76
CA MET A 35 -1.54 12.27 -2.90
C MET A 35 -1.09 10.81 -2.80
N GLN A 36 0.06 10.45 -3.38
CA GLN A 36 0.63 9.11 -3.25
C GLN A 36 1.01 8.78 -1.80
N SER A 37 1.60 9.73 -1.08
CA SER A 37 1.92 9.59 0.34
C SER A 37 0.65 9.39 1.18
N ASP A 38 -0.39 10.19 0.93
CA ASP A 38 -1.66 10.11 1.65
C ASP A 38 -2.36 8.77 1.41
N PHE A 39 -2.37 8.28 0.16
CA PHE A 39 -2.91 6.95 -0.12
C PHE A 39 -2.12 5.84 0.55
N GLN A 40 -0.79 5.92 0.59
CA GLN A 40 0.02 4.94 1.32
C GLN A 40 -0.27 4.97 2.82
N ALA A 41 -0.44 6.16 3.40
CA ALA A 41 -0.81 6.31 4.81
C ALA A 41 -2.21 5.74 5.08
N LEU A 42 -3.18 6.01 4.19
CA LEU A 42 -4.53 5.47 4.28
C LEU A 42 -4.53 3.94 4.25
N ILE A 43 -3.82 3.34 3.28
CA ILE A 43 -3.68 1.88 3.15
C ILE A 43 -3.07 1.29 4.43
N LYS A 44 -1.98 1.88 4.94
CA LYS A 44 -1.35 1.44 6.20
C LYS A 44 -2.26 1.61 7.41
N SER A 45 -3.11 2.65 7.43
CA SER A 45 -4.05 2.90 8.54
C SER A 45 -5.22 1.92 8.55
N ASP A 46 -5.62 1.41 7.37
CA ASP A 46 -6.70 0.44 7.20
C ASP A 46 -6.23 -1.01 7.37
N GLU A 47 -4.91 -1.24 7.47
CA GLU A 47 -4.32 -2.49 7.97
C GLU A 47 -4.53 -2.65 9.50
N LYS A 48 -5.78 -2.54 9.97
CA LYS A 48 -6.12 -3.09 11.28
C LYS A 48 -5.87 -4.59 11.23
N GLU A 49 -4.85 -5.03 11.97
CA GLU A 49 -4.49 -6.45 12.06
C GLU A 49 -5.75 -7.27 12.35
N THR A 50 -6.11 -8.12 11.38
CA THR A 50 -7.31 -8.94 11.47
C THR A 50 -6.97 -10.22 12.19
N TYR A 51 -7.67 -10.51 13.27
CA TYR A 51 -7.45 -11.72 14.05
C TYR A 51 -8.42 -12.82 13.65
N LEU A 52 -7.87 -13.99 13.34
CA LEU A 52 -8.58 -15.14 12.81
C LEU A 52 -8.72 -16.24 13.85
N THR A 53 -9.86 -16.91 13.87
CA THR A 53 -10.04 -18.17 14.59
C THR A 53 -9.32 -19.32 13.87
N ALA A 54 -9.05 -20.43 14.57
CA ALA A 54 -8.44 -21.61 13.94
C ALA A 54 -9.22 -22.13 12.72
N LYS A 55 -10.56 -22.00 12.71
CA LYS A 55 -11.41 -22.38 11.58
C LYS A 55 -11.21 -21.45 10.39
N GLN A 56 -11.07 -20.14 10.63
CA GLN A 56 -10.78 -19.18 9.57
C GLN A 56 -9.37 -19.36 9.00
N VAL A 57 -8.38 -19.68 9.84
CA VAL A 57 -7.02 -20.02 9.38
C VAL A 57 -7.03 -21.25 8.48
N ALA A 58 -7.76 -22.30 8.90
CA ALA A 58 -7.92 -23.53 8.13
C ALA A 58 -8.50 -23.26 6.73
N ASN A 59 -9.58 -22.46 6.68
CA ASN A 59 -10.19 -22.04 5.41
C ASN A 59 -9.22 -21.19 4.56
N LEU A 60 -8.52 -20.22 5.18
CA LEU A 60 -7.61 -19.31 4.48
C LEU A 60 -6.45 -20.05 3.78
N LEU A 61 -5.91 -21.07 4.44
CA LEU A 61 -4.79 -21.87 3.91
C LEU A 61 -5.25 -23.16 3.22
N SER A 62 -6.57 -23.39 3.10
CA SER A 62 -7.15 -24.62 2.53
C SER A 62 -6.59 -25.90 3.17
N VAL A 63 -6.49 -25.91 4.50
CA VAL A 63 -6.05 -27.06 5.31
C VAL A 63 -7.15 -27.46 6.30
N ASP A 64 -7.04 -28.68 6.84
CA ASP A 64 -7.94 -29.12 7.92
C ASP A 64 -7.69 -28.35 9.24
N VAL A 65 -8.74 -28.16 10.04
CA VAL A 65 -8.64 -27.48 11.35
C VAL A 65 -7.70 -28.22 12.32
N LYS A 66 -7.62 -29.56 12.25
CA LYS A 66 -6.67 -30.36 13.02
C LYS A 66 -5.23 -30.01 12.65
N THR A 67 -4.95 -29.72 11.39
CA THR A 67 -3.62 -29.29 10.94
C THR A 67 -3.21 -27.98 11.62
N VAL A 68 -4.12 -27.01 11.70
CA VAL A 68 -3.87 -25.75 12.43
C VAL A 68 -3.65 -26.00 13.93
N ARG A 69 -4.41 -26.91 14.54
CA ARG A 69 -4.20 -27.31 15.94
C ARG A 69 -2.84 -27.97 16.16
N ASN A 70 -2.39 -28.80 15.22
CA ASN A 70 -1.08 -29.44 15.27
C ASN A 70 0.03 -28.40 15.16
N TRP A 71 -0.10 -27.39 14.30
CA TRP A 71 0.88 -26.29 14.23
C TRP A 71 0.96 -25.47 15.50
N LYS A 72 -0.16 -25.29 16.19
CA LYS A 72 -0.15 -24.68 17.52
C LYS A 72 0.56 -25.56 18.54
N LEU A 73 0.28 -26.87 18.55
CA LEU A 73 0.91 -27.82 19.48
C LEU A 73 2.41 -27.94 19.25
N SER A 74 2.85 -27.86 17.99
CA SER A 74 4.27 -27.91 17.63
C SER A 74 4.99 -26.56 17.77
N GLY A 75 4.29 -25.49 18.19
CA GLY A 75 4.85 -24.12 18.23
C GLY A 75 5.12 -23.50 16.87
N ALA A 76 4.72 -24.14 15.76
CA ALA A 76 5.00 -23.65 14.42
C ALA A 76 4.10 -22.46 14.03
N LEU A 77 2.89 -22.39 14.56
CA LEU A 77 1.99 -21.25 14.41
C LEU A 77 1.31 -20.96 15.74
N GLU A 78 1.79 -19.94 16.45
CA GLU A 78 1.27 -19.59 17.78
C GLU A 78 0.18 -18.51 17.71
N PRO A 79 -0.96 -18.72 18.39
CA PRO A 79 -2.02 -17.72 18.51
C PRO A 79 -1.71 -16.69 19.61
N ASP A 80 -2.24 -15.49 19.43
CA ASP A 80 -2.28 -14.43 20.42
C ASP A 80 -3.54 -14.55 21.29
N THR A 81 -3.44 -14.12 22.54
CA THR A 81 -4.60 -14.09 23.46
C THR A 81 -5.21 -12.70 23.45
N ILE A 82 -6.38 -12.57 22.83
CA ILE A 82 -7.09 -11.30 22.69
C ILE A 82 -8.46 -11.44 23.35
N ARG A 83 -8.69 -10.65 24.40
CA ARG A 83 -9.92 -10.69 25.20
C ARG A 83 -10.27 -12.12 25.65
N GLY A 84 -9.26 -12.89 26.05
CA GLY A 84 -9.41 -14.28 26.51
C GLY A 84 -9.60 -15.33 25.41
N ARG A 85 -9.63 -14.95 24.13
CA ARG A 85 -9.73 -15.87 23.00
C ARG A 85 -8.38 -16.05 22.33
N LYS A 86 -8.06 -17.29 21.93
CA LYS A 86 -6.87 -17.60 21.12
C LYS A 86 -7.16 -17.33 19.66
N LEU A 87 -6.56 -16.29 19.11
CA LEU A 87 -6.73 -15.87 17.72
C LEU A 87 -5.36 -15.76 17.03
N TYR A 88 -5.33 -15.83 15.71
CA TYR A 88 -4.11 -15.75 14.92
C TYR A 88 -4.13 -14.46 14.12
N ALA A 89 -3.09 -13.63 14.26
CA ALA A 89 -2.87 -12.50 13.38
C ALA A 89 -2.85 -12.96 11.91
N LYS A 90 -3.72 -12.39 11.06
CA LYS A 90 -3.82 -12.75 9.65
C LYS A 90 -2.48 -12.55 8.94
N SER A 91 -1.74 -11.50 9.27
CA SER A 91 -0.39 -11.25 8.75
C SER A 91 0.57 -12.42 9.04
N LYS A 92 0.59 -12.90 10.29
CA LYS A 92 1.40 -14.05 10.74
C LYS A 92 1.01 -15.33 10.01
N VAL A 93 -0.29 -15.55 9.81
CA VAL A 93 -0.82 -16.72 9.09
C VAL A 93 -0.43 -16.69 7.62
N LEU A 94 -0.54 -15.54 6.95
CA LEU A 94 -0.16 -15.37 5.55
C LEU A 94 1.35 -15.55 5.36
N LYS A 95 2.17 -14.96 6.24
CA LYS A 95 3.63 -15.15 6.23
C LYS A 95 4.00 -16.62 6.38
N TYR A 96 3.38 -17.30 7.35
CA TYR A 96 3.60 -18.72 7.57
C TYR A 96 3.17 -19.58 6.38
N GLY A 97 2.00 -19.30 5.81
CA GLY A 97 1.50 -19.99 4.62
C GLY A 97 2.43 -19.83 3.43
N HIS A 98 3.00 -18.64 3.22
CA HIS A 98 3.96 -18.40 2.16
C HIS A 98 5.26 -19.20 2.37
N THR A 99 5.80 -19.24 3.59
CA THR A 99 7.00 -20.06 3.89
C THR A 99 6.76 -21.56 3.71
N ARG A 100 5.56 -22.05 4.02
CA ARG A 100 5.26 -23.50 4.05
C ARG A 100 4.71 -24.05 2.73
N PHE A 101 3.96 -23.24 1.98
CA PHE A 101 3.26 -23.64 0.76
C PHE A 101 3.69 -22.85 -0.47
N GLY A 102 4.59 -21.86 -0.32
CA GLY A 102 5.13 -21.11 -1.44
C GLY A 102 5.84 -22.02 -2.43
N ARG A 103 5.27 -22.10 -3.65
CA ARG A 103 6.04 -22.23 -4.88
C ARG A 103 6.45 -20.85 -5.33
#